data_AF-A0A9E5N603-F1
#
_entry.id   AF-A0A9E5N603-F1
#
_cell.length_a   1.000
_cell.length_b   1.000
_cell.length_c   1.000
_cell.angle_alpha   90.00
_cell.angle_beta   90.00
_cell.angle_gamma   90.00
#
_symmetry.space_group_name_H-M   'P 1'
#
loop_
_entity.id
_entity.type
_entity.pdbx_description
1 polymer ?
#
loop_
_entity_poly.entity_id
_entity_poly.type
_entity_poly.pdbx_seq_one_letter_code
_entity_poly.pdbx_strand_id
1 'polypeptide(L)'
;AYGLFSKTFSETRLTAGYFKGRDSLLGGDDAGLLLGVDRPLNDKWWIAADYQEGKSAFGATGLGVAYAFAPNASVILGFVRFNDRSLQDMITTQIDVDF
;
A
#
# COMPACT_ATOMS: atom_id res chain seq x y z
N ALA A 1 5.88 -4.26 16.22
CA ALA A 1 4.79 -5.24 16.05
C ALA A 1 3.61 -4.53 15.40
N TYR A 2 2.76 -5.26 14.69
CA TYR A 2 1.53 -4.71 14.14
C TYR A 2 0.45 -5.78 14.15
N GLY A 3 -0.81 -5.34 14.11
CA GLY A 3 -1.97 -6.18 13.90
C GLY A 3 -2.79 -5.63 12.73
N LEU A 4 -3.26 -6.51 11.86
CA LEU A 4 -4.12 -6.18 10.72
C LEU A 4 -5.38 -7.03 10.77
N PHE A 5 -6.49 -6.43 10.38
CA PHE A 5 -7.73 -7.10 10.08
C PHE A 5 -8.14 -6.72 8.65
N SER A 6 -8.47 -7.73 7.86
CA SER A 6 -8.94 -7.55 6.49
C SER A 6 -10.28 -8.24 6.29
N LYS A 7 -11.18 -7.59 5.57
CA LYS A 7 -12.46 -8.17 5.18
C LYS A 7 -12.81 -7.79 3.76
N THR A 8 -13.25 -8.80 3.01
CA THR A 8 -13.71 -8.66 1.63
C THR A 8 -15.24 -8.48 1.60
N PHE A 9 -15.69 -7.46 0.88
CA PHE A 9 -17.08 -7.17 0.60
C PHE A 9 -17.26 -7.13 -0.92
N SER A 10 -17.93 -8.14 -1.48
CA SER A 10 -17.93 -8.39 -2.93
C SER A 10 -16.49 -8.53 -3.43
N GLU A 11 -16.06 -7.73 -4.41
CA GLU A 11 -14.70 -7.75 -4.94
C GLU A 11 -13.74 -6.81 -4.19
N THR A 12 -14.25 -5.93 -3.31
CA THR A 12 -13.39 -4.98 -2.59
C THR A 12 -12.91 -5.58 -1.27
N ARG A 13 -11.60 -5.61 -1.03
CA ARG A 13 -11.02 -5.89 0.28
C ARG A 13 -10.66 -4.60 0.98
N LEU A 14 -11.11 -4.48 2.23
CA LEU A 14 -10.71 -3.42 3.14
C LEU A 14 -9.77 -4.00 4.18
N THR A 15 -8.68 -3.30 4.45
CA THR A 15 -7.69 -3.64 5.47
C THR A 15 -7.55 -2.47 6.43
N ALA A 16 -7.56 -2.78 7.72
CA ALA A 16 -7.30 -1.80 8.76
C ALA A 16 -6.47 -2.44 9.87
N GLY A 17 -5.62 -1.65 10.51
CA GLY A 17 -4.85 -2.12 11.64
C GLY A 17 -4.03 -1.03 12.30
N TYR A 18 -3.16 -1.47 13.20
CA TYR A 18 -2.34 -0.60 14.02
C TYR A 18 -0.95 -1.18 14.17
N PHE A 19 0.06 -0.33 14.14
CA PHE A 19 1.46 -0.69 14.38
C PHE A 19 2.02 0.02 15.60
N LYS A 20 3.01 -0.61 16.23
CA LYS A 20 3.96 -0.02 17.19
C LYS A 20 5.36 -0.48 16.81
N GLY A 21 6.19 0.43 16.32
CA GLY A 21 7.58 0.23 15.92
C GLY A 21 8.57 0.73 16.97
N ARG A 22 9.83 0.88 16.54
CA ARG A 22 10.91 1.42 17.37
C ARG A 22 11.06 2.90 17.10
N ASP A 23 11.05 3.70 18.16
CA ASP A 23 11.25 5.15 18.08
C ASP A 23 12.53 5.53 17.34
N SER A 24 13.64 4.82 17.59
CA SER A 24 14.93 5.04 16.91
C SER A 24 14.88 4.89 15.38
N LEU A 25 13.85 4.26 14.83
CA LEU A 25 13.65 4.09 13.39
C LEU A 25 12.55 4.99 12.83
N LEU A 26 11.57 5.35 13.67
CA LEU A 26 10.35 6.04 13.24
C LEU A 26 10.29 7.52 13.68
N GLY A 27 11.25 7.97 14.48
CA GLY A 27 11.48 9.39 14.77
C GLY A 27 10.34 10.06 15.55
N GLY A 28 9.81 9.42 16.58
CA GLY A 28 8.68 9.91 17.38
C GLY A 28 7.31 9.44 16.93
N ASP A 29 7.15 9.10 15.64
CA ASP A 29 5.90 8.56 15.08
C ASP A 29 5.92 7.01 15.12
N ASP A 30 6.21 6.48 16.29
CA ASP A 30 6.50 5.06 16.48
C ASP A 30 5.25 4.18 16.57
N ALA A 31 4.06 4.73 16.41
CA ALA A 31 2.81 3.98 16.39
C ALA A 31 1.78 4.69 15.50
N GLY A 32 0.85 3.93 14.92
CA GLY A 32 -0.16 4.52 14.05
C GLY A 32 -1.02 3.51 13.31
N LEU A 33 -1.96 4.04 12.54
CA LEU A 33 -2.87 3.27 11.73
C LEU A 33 -2.22 2.74 10.44
N LEU A 34 -2.71 1.58 10.03
CA LEU A 34 -2.52 1.00 8.70
C LEU A 34 -3.88 0.87 8.06
N LEU A 35 -4.09 1.45 6.88
CA LEU A 35 -5.35 1.37 6.15
C LEU A 35 -5.07 0.92 4.71
N GLY A 36 -6.00 0.18 4.13
CA GLY A 36 -5.88 -0.27 2.76
C GLY A 36 -7.21 -0.60 2.14
N VAL A 37 -7.30 -0.38 0.84
CA VAL A 37 -8.38 -0.84 -0.02
C VAL A 37 -7.79 -1.39 -1.30
N ASP A 38 -8.25 -2.56 -1.71
CA ASP A 38 -7.85 -3.16 -2.96
C ASP A 38 -9.04 -3.83 -3.64
N ARG A 39 -9.09 -3.76 -4.97
CA ARG A 39 -10.22 -4.23 -5.76
C ARG A 39 -9.79 -4.65 -7.18
N PRO A 40 -10.10 -5.88 -7.63
CA PRO A 40 -10.16 -6.20 -9.05
C PRO A 40 -11.36 -5.48 -9.68
N LEU A 41 -11.11 -4.79 -10.79
CA LEU A 41 -12.16 -4.16 -11.60
C LEU A 41 -12.70 -5.14 -12.66
N ASN A 42 -11.86 -6.09 -13.07
CA ASN A 42 -12.16 -7.22 -13.95
C ASN A 42 -10.96 -8.18 -13.91
N ASP A 43 -10.95 -9.19 -14.77
CA ASP A 43 -9.89 -10.21 -14.85
C ASP A 43 -8.49 -9.67 -15.19
N LYS A 44 -8.38 -8.43 -15.66
CA LYS A 44 -7.10 -7.82 -16.07
C LYS A 44 -6.68 -6.64 -15.22
N TRP A 45 -7.62 -5.90 -14.65
CA TRP A 45 -7.33 -4.62 -13.99
C TRP A 45 -7.57 -4.71 -12.49
N TRP A 46 -6.60 -4.22 -11.73
CA TRP A 46 -6.67 -4.10 -10.28
C TRP A 46 -6.32 -2.69 -9.84
N ILE A 47 -6.99 -2.19 -8.81
CA ILE A 47 -6.63 -0.93 -8.16
C ILE A 47 -6.42 -1.13 -6.66
N ALA A 48 -5.49 -0.37 -6.11
CA ALA A 48 -5.23 -0.37 -4.68
C ALA A 48 -4.90 1.04 -4.17
N ALA A 49 -5.23 1.28 -2.92
CA ALA A 49 -4.72 2.40 -2.15
C ALA A 49 -4.38 1.92 -0.74
N ASP A 50 -3.29 2.42 -0.20
CA ASP A 50 -2.84 2.14 1.16
C ASP A 50 -2.41 3.41 1.87
N TYR A 51 -2.44 3.36 3.19
CA TYR A 51 -2.00 4.45 4.03
C TYR A 51 -1.35 3.91 5.28
N GLN A 52 -0.16 4.42 5.57
CA GLN A 52 0.53 4.24 6.84
C GLN A 52 0.65 5.61 7.53
N GLU A 53 0.16 5.70 8.76
CA GLU A 53 0.23 6.92 9.57
C GLU A 53 1.67 7.24 10.02
N GLY A 54 1.90 8.51 10.35
CA GLY A 54 3.19 9.05 10.83
C GLY A 54 3.98 9.78 9.74
N LYS A 55 5.01 10.52 10.13
CA LYS A 55 5.95 11.26 9.26
C LYS A 55 7.33 10.60 9.21
N SER A 56 7.42 9.33 9.55
CA SER A 56 8.64 8.55 9.31
C SER A 56 8.87 8.32 7.81
N ALA A 57 10.02 7.76 7.45
CA ALA A 57 10.33 7.33 6.08
C ALA A 57 9.38 6.23 5.53
N PHE A 58 8.47 5.72 6.36
CA PHE A 58 7.46 4.73 5.97
C PHE A 58 6.04 5.31 5.93
N GLY A 59 5.82 6.48 6.55
CA GLY A 59 4.50 7.10 6.61
C GLY A 59 4.13 7.74 5.27
N ALA A 60 3.15 7.17 4.58
CA ALA A 60 2.79 7.59 3.23
C ALA A 60 1.36 7.17 2.86
N THR A 61 0.85 7.77 1.79
CA THR A 61 -0.29 7.26 1.02
C THR A 61 0.22 6.65 -0.28
N GLY A 62 -0.10 5.38 -0.52
CA GLY A 62 0.15 4.67 -1.77
C GLY A 62 -1.11 4.60 -2.64
N LEU A 63 -0.94 4.74 -3.95
CA LEU A 63 -1.95 4.47 -4.98
C LEU A 63 -1.34 3.56 -6.03
N GLY A 64 -2.08 2.54 -6.46
CA GLY A 64 -1.59 1.56 -7.44
C GLY A 64 -2.66 1.14 -8.44
N VAL A 65 -2.23 0.91 -9.68
CA VAL A 65 -3.01 0.22 -10.71
C VAL A 65 -2.17 -0.92 -11.28
N ALA A 66 -2.77 -2.10 -11.41
CA ALA A 66 -2.15 -3.26 -12.04
C ALA A 66 -2.90 -3.66 -13.32
N TYR A 67 -2.14 -4.15 -14.29
CA TYR A 67 -2.65 -4.74 -15.53
C TYR A 67 -2.02 -6.10 -15.80
N ALA A 68 -2.84 -7.16 -15.83
CA ALA A 68 -2.43 -8.48 -16.27
C ALA A 68 -2.36 -8.53 -17.80
N PHE A 69 -1.14 -8.56 -18.34
CA PHE A 69 -0.88 -8.64 -19.77
C PHE A 69 -0.72 -10.08 -20.28
N ALA A 70 -0.55 -11.04 -19.37
CA ALA A 70 -0.58 -12.47 -19.62
C ALA A 70 -1.27 -13.20 -18.45
N PRO A 71 -1.70 -14.48 -18.61
CA PRO A 71 -2.32 -15.24 -17.53
C PRO A 71 -1.46 -15.41 -16.27
N ASN A 72 -0.14 -15.22 -16.39
CA ASN A 72 0.85 -15.41 -15.33
C ASN A 72 1.78 -14.21 -15.17
N ALA A 73 1.45 -13.06 -15.77
CA ALA A 73 2.28 -11.87 -15.66
C ALA A 73 1.46 -10.58 -15.67
N SER A 74 1.84 -9.65 -14.80
CA SER A 74 1.22 -8.35 -14.68
C SER A 74 2.23 -7.24 -14.49
N VAL A 75 1.80 -6.00 -14.74
CA VAL A 75 2.58 -4.78 -14.46
C VAL A 75 1.80 -3.90 -13.50
N ILE A 76 2.49 -3.32 -12.52
CA ILE A 76 1.94 -2.36 -11.58
C ILE A 76 2.59 -1.00 -11.81
N LEU A 77 1.78 0.05 -11.88
CA LEU A 77 2.21 1.43 -11.74
C LEU A 77 1.71 1.96 -10.39
N GLY A 78 2.64 2.46 -9.57
CA GLY A 78 2.37 2.99 -8.25
C GLY A 78 2.81 4.44 -8.09
N PHE A 79 2.11 5.16 -7.24
CA PHE A 79 2.47 6.50 -6.77
C PHE A 79 2.44 6.51 -5.24
N VAL A 80 3.51 7.00 -4.63
CA VAL A 80 3.65 7.08 -3.18
C VAL A 80 3.86 8.53 -2.79
N ARG A 81 2.96 9.04 -1.95
CA ARG A 81 3.04 10.38 -1.38
C ARG A 81 3.42 10.29 0.09
N PHE A 82 4.63 10.73 0.43
CA PHE A 82 5.07 10.71 1.83
C PHE A 82 4.33 11.75 2.66
N ASN A 83 4.02 11.37 3.90
CA ASN A 83 3.40 12.26 4.88
C ASN A 83 4.40 13.32 5.35
N ASP A 84 5.67 12.95 5.48
CA ASP A 84 6.76 13.93 5.59
C ASP A 84 7.00 14.59 4.24
N ARG A 85 6.71 15.89 4.17
CA ARG A 85 6.84 16.68 2.94
C ARG A 85 8.27 17.11 2.64
N SER A 86 9.22 16.81 3.50
CA SER A 86 10.64 16.91 3.20
C SER A 86 11.13 15.77 2.29
N LEU A 87 10.39 14.66 2.24
CA LEU A 87 10.66 13.52 1.36
C LEU A 87 10.00 13.74 0.00
N GLN A 88 10.67 13.29 -1.06
CA GLN A 88 10.17 13.37 -2.42
C GLN A 88 9.15 12.25 -2.69
N ASP A 89 8.02 12.60 -3.29
CA ASP A 89 7.02 11.64 -3.77
C ASP A 89 7.65 10.69 -4.81
N MET A 90 7.20 9.43 -4.83
CA MET A 90 7.78 8.39 -5.69
C MET A 90 6.77 7.88 -6.71
N ILE A 91 7.29 7.50 -7.88
CA ILE A 91 6.58 6.70 -8.88
C ILE A 91 7.31 5.37 -8.98
N THR A 92 6.56 4.26 -8.90
CA THR A 92 7.10 2.91 -8.93
C THR A 92 6.52 2.13 -10.10
N THR A 93 7.33 1.31 -10.75
CA THR A 93 6.87 0.32 -11.72
C THR A 93 7.38 -1.06 -11.30
N GLN A 94 6.50 -2.05 -11.32
CA GLN A 94 6.82 -3.44 -10.97
C GLN A 94 6.28 -4.39 -12.03
N ILE A 95 7.00 -5.47 -12.33
CA ILE A 95 6.50 -6.58 -13.14
C ILE A 95 6.41 -7.80 -12.24
N ASP A 96 5.21 -8.37 -12.16
CA ASP A 96 4.94 -9.59 -11.40
C ASP A 96 4.85 -10.77 -12.35
N VAL A 97 5.51 -11.87 -12.01
CA VAL A 97 5.54 -13.12 -12.79
C VAL A 97 5.27 -14.29 -11.85
N ASP A 98 4.21 -15.03 -12.15
CA ASP A 98 3.78 -16.22 -11.41
C ASP A 98 4.21 -17.49 -12.17
N PHE A 99 4.77 -18.47 -11.45
CA PHE A 99 5.33 -19.72 -12.00
C PHE A 99 4.56 -20.96 -11.54
#